data_AF-A0A0W0G6V6-F1
#
_entry.id   AF-A0A0W0G6V6-F1
#
_cell.length_a   1.000
_cell.length_b   1.000
_cell.length_c   1.000
_cell.angle_alpha   90.00
_cell.angle_beta   90.00
_cell.angle_gamma   90.00
#
_symmetry.space_group_name_H-M   'P 1'
#
loop_
_entity.id
_entity.type
_entity.pdbx_description
1 polymer ?
#
loop_
_entity_poly.entity_id
_entity_poly.type
_entity_poly.pdbx_seq_one_letter_code
_entity_poly.pdbx_strand_id
1 'polypeptide(L)'
;MSDKSNKSGKACSPAPVTLDAPPPPPGQLAVMSTKQWPLTDGKELYLKYYFMDGSENKRKAVKDTIVTWSTFANVIFDQTQDKDTAEIRISFKGPGSWSAVGTDARLITNKDEPTMSFGWLADSSEPSAEDKGTILHEFGHALGMMHEHQSPARGESIHLKELAVYEYYRPLLNYNDRLVKTQIIDQYNKSDISNFSRLDLHSIMMQMVFRYFMPGHLNEEGIDIPVNTVLSDMDKAFITLNYPRKEPAPGGMSVKQALIIAGVSEQAAGTILGYVDKGQYTKAREEFAHYNNRVRELIKVNKSFLANVETSHAVQHGITDTISAVVKNPLFKHVVRIIVNRIFIQHSIPAVTSVPESAERHVMDTIGAMIMNPMFAQAISDINTEFRGVAPESKSSDSPTKN
;
A
#
# COMPACT_ATOMS: atom_id res chain seq x y z
N MET A 1 -13.76 45.06 2.53
CA MET A 1 -14.18 44.09 1.50
C MET A 1 -13.21 42.92 1.61
N SER A 2 -13.65 41.82 2.21
CA SER A 2 -12.82 40.65 2.53
C SER A 2 -12.86 39.64 1.39
N ASP A 3 -11.69 39.32 0.87
CA ASP A 3 -11.46 38.35 -0.19
C ASP A 3 -11.77 36.93 0.30
N LYS A 4 -12.74 36.27 -0.35
CA LYS A 4 -13.16 34.88 -0.10
C LYS A 4 -13.18 34.18 -1.46
N SER A 5 -12.05 33.61 -1.88
CA SER A 5 -12.06 32.54 -2.87
C SER A 5 -10.73 31.81 -2.87
N ASN A 6 -10.74 30.54 -2.47
CA ASN A 6 -10.49 29.39 -3.38
C ASN A 6 -10.14 28.16 -2.53
N LYS A 7 -11.13 27.30 -2.28
CA LYS A 7 -10.95 25.95 -1.72
C LYS A 7 -11.55 24.96 -2.71
N SER A 8 -10.90 24.76 -3.85
CA SER A 8 -11.28 23.72 -4.82
C SER A 8 -10.75 22.36 -4.34
N GLY A 9 -11.64 21.37 -4.22
CA GLY A 9 -11.29 19.98 -3.94
C GLY A 9 -10.32 19.42 -5.00
N LYS A 10 -9.35 18.63 -4.57
CA LYS A 10 -8.25 18.12 -5.41
C LYS A 10 -8.63 16.74 -5.97
N ALA A 11 -8.62 16.57 -7.30
CA ALA A 11 -8.94 15.34 -8.03
C ALA A 11 -7.67 14.56 -8.42
N CYS A 12 -7.65 13.23 -8.26
CA CYS A 12 -6.43 12.40 -8.36
C CYS A 12 -5.99 11.95 -9.76
N SER A 13 -6.81 12.11 -10.81
CA SER A 13 -6.35 12.02 -12.21
C SER A 13 -6.59 13.35 -12.89
N PRO A 14 -5.71 13.83 -13.80
CA PRO A 14 -5.94 15.11 -14.44
C PRO A 14 -7.13 15.00 -15.40
N ALA A 15 -8.29 15.47 -14.94
CA ALA A 15 -9.06 16.36 -15.80
C ALA A 15 -8.10 17.48 -16.27
N PRO A 16 -8.24 18.06 -17.47
CA PRO A 16 -7.53 19.26 -17.87
C PRO A 16 -8.02 20.37 -16.94
N VAL A 17 -7.29 20.59 -15.85
CA VAL A 17 -7.55 21.69 -14.92
C VAL A 17 -6.82 22.92 -15.45
N THR A 18 -7.58 23.99 -15.59
CA THR A 18 -7.14 25.36 -15.82
C THR A 18 -6.00 25.76 -14.85
N LEU A 19 -5.09 26.59 -15.36
CA LEU A 19 -3.70 26.85 -14.94
C LEU A 19 -3.40 27.19 -13.45
N ASP A 20 -4.36 27.26 -12.53
CA ASP A 20 -4.15 27.87 -11.20
C ASP A 20 -4.48 26.99 -9.97
N ALA A 21 -4.79 25.68 -10.14
CA ALA A 21 -5.08 24.80 -9.00
C ALA A 21 -3.83 24.07 -8.44
N PRO A 22 -3.59 24.05 -7.12
CA PRO A 22 -2.49 23.30 -6.52
C PRO A 22 -2.73 21.78 -6.57
N PRO A 23 -1.70 20.97 -6.85
CA PRO A 23 -1.85 19.55 -7.16
C PRO A 23 -2.36 18.72 -5.97
N PRO A 24 -3.04 17.59 -6.24
CA PRO A 24 -3.47 16.59 -5.25
C PRO A 24 -2.29 16.03 -4.46
N PRO A 25 -2.43 15.84 -3.13
CA PRO A 25 -1.45 15.12 -2.34
C PRO A 25 -1.66 13.61 -2.41
N PRO A 26 -0.64 12.80 -2.09
CA PRO A 26 -0.45 11.58 -2.85
C PRO A 26 -0.37 10.33 -1.82
N GLY A 27 -0.93 9.09 -2.04
CA GLY A 27 -0.81 7.83 -1.18
C GLY A 27 -0.77 6.38 -1.86
N GLN A 28 -0.09 5.32 -1.33
CA GLN A 28 -0.10 3.86 -1.79
C GLN A 28 -1.55 3.30 -1.79
N LEU A 29 -1.88 2.02 -1.54
CA LEU A 29 -3.05 1.63 -0.74
C LEU A 29 -2.96 2.29 0.65
N ALA A 30 -2.98 3.60 0.61
CA ALA A 30 -2.73 4.52 1.66
C ALA A 30 -4.07 5.11 1.88
N VAL A 31 -4.52 4.87 3.09
CA VAL A 31 -5.66 5.59 3.55
C VAL A 31 -5.13 6.72 4.39
N MET A 32 -5.41 7.93 3.94
CA MET A 32 -5.35 9.07 4.84
C MET A 32 -6.46 8.84 5.87
N SER A 33 -6.10 8.52 7.11
CA SER A 33 -7.04 8.27 8.21
C SER A 33 -8.02 9.43 8.37
N THR A 34 -7.58 10.65 8.08
CA THR A 34 -8.41 11.86 8.04
C THR A 34 -9.44 11.88 6.91
N LYS A 35 -9.22 11.10 5.85
CA LYS A 35 -10.09 11.02 4.66
C LYS A 35 -11.04 9.83 4.67
N GLN A 36 -10.93 8.91 5.62
CA GLN A 36 -11.88 7.80 5.71
C GLN A 36 -13.26 8.29 6.10
N TRP A 37 -14.27 7.61 5.57
CA TRP A 37 -15.61 7.82 6.06
C TRP A 37 -15.74 7.36 7.51
N PRO A 38 -16.41 8.14 8.37
CA PRO A 38 -16.58 7.81 9.77
C PRO A 38 -17.41 6.53 9.90
N LEU A 39 -16.96 5.64 10.78
CA LEU A 39 -17.71 4.44 11.12
C LEU A 39 -18.64 4.73 12.29
N THR A 40 -19.70 3.94 12.38
CA THR A 40 -20.48 3.80 13.60
C THR A 40 -20.34 2.37 14.08
N ASP A 41 -19.93 2.20 15.33
CA ASP A 41 -19.70 0.88 15.92
C ASP A 41 -20.97 0.00 15.79
N GLY A 42 -20.77 -1.21 15.27
CA GLY A 42 -21.81 -2.21 15.05
C GLY A 42 -22.74 -1.94 13.86
N LYS A 43 -22.50 -0.90 13.06
CA LYS A 43 -23.36 -0.53 11.92
C LYS A 43 -22.63 -0.53 10.60
N GLU A 44 -23.39 -0.75 9.54
CA GLU A 44 -22.95 -0.54 8.15
C GLU A 44 -22.86 0.96 7.86
N LEU A 45 -21.89 1.35 7.03
CA LEU A 45 -21.77 2.71 6.53
C LEU A 45 -22.59 2.86 5.25
N TYR A 46 -23.52 3.82 5.22
CA TYR A 46 -24.26 4.17 4.02
C TYR A 46 -23.59 5.38 3.35
N LEU A 47 -23.22 5.25 2.09
CA LEU A 47 -22.71 6.35 1.26
C LEU A 47 -23.70 6.61 0.13
N LYS A 48 -24.27 7.80 0.10
CA LYS A 48 -25.22 8.17 -0.94
C LYS A 48 -24.49 8.60 -2.19
N TYR A 49 -24.93 8.08 -3.33
CA TYR A 49 -24.44 8.50 -4.62
C TYR A 49 -25.57 8.93 -5.56
N TYR A 50 -25.23 9.84 -6.48
CA TYR A 50 -26.15 10.40 -7.47
C TYR A 50 -25.49 10.46 -8.84
N PHE A 51 -26.20 10.03 -9.88
CA PHE A 51 -25.78 10.18 -11.26
C PHE A 51 -26.26 11.52 -11.82
N MET A 52 -25.33 12.42 -12.11
CA MET A 52 -25.62 13.74 -12.70
C MET A 52 -26.02 13.64 -14.16
N ASP A 53 -25.50 12.65 -14.87
CA ASP A 53 -25.75 12.38 -16.28
C ASP A 53 -25.44 10.90 -16.59
N GLY A 54 -25.16 10.54 -17.85
CA GLY A 54 -24.83 9.18 -18.29
C GLY A 54 -26.02 8.40 -18.85
N SER A 55 -25.73 7.53 -19.82
CA SER A 55 -26.68 6.58 -20.40
C SER A 55 -27.07 5.49 -19.39
N GLU A 56 -28.13 4.76 -19.69
CA GLU A 56 -28.54 3.60 -18.87
C GLU A 56 -27.43 2.55 -18.76
N ASN A 57 -26.75 2.26 -19.87
CA ASN A 57 -25.61 1.33 -19.92
C ASN A 57 -24.47 1.76 -18.99
N LYS A 58 -24.04 3.03 -19.06
CA LYS A 58 -22.97 3.56 -18.19
C LYS A 58 -23.36 3.51 -16.72
N ARG A 59 -24.58 3.91 -16.39
CA ARG A 59 -25.12 3.85 -15.02
C ARG A 59 -25.21 2.42 -14.51
N LYS A 60 -25.66 1.48 -15.36
CA LYS A 60 -25.72 0.05 -15.06
C LYS A 60 -24.32 -0.51 -14.79
N ALA A 61 -23.34 -0.21 -15.64
CA ALA A 61 -21.96 -0.63 -15.45
C ALA A 61 -21.41 -0.20 -14.09
N VAL A 62 -21.64 1.04 -13.68
CA VAL A 62 -21.27 1.53 -12.34
C VAL A 62 -22.00 0.74 -11.26
N LYS A 63 -23.33 0.68 -11.29
CA LYS A 63 -24.14 -0.02 -10.28
C LYS A 63 -23.71 -1.47 -10.06
N ASP A 64 -23.51 -2.20 -11.14
CA ASP A 64 -23.18 -3.63 -11.08
C ASP A 64 -21.76 -3.84 -10.55
N THR A 65 -20.83 -2.93 -10.85
CA THR A 65 -19.42 -3.07 -10.49
C THR A 65 -19.16 -2.67 -9.03
N ILE A 66 -19.79 -1.59 -8.53
CA ILE A 66 -19.51 -1.04 -7.19
C ILE A 66 -19.92 -1.97 -6.05
N VAL A 67 -20.85 -2.89 -6.30
CA VAL A 67 -21.25 -3.94 -5.34
C VAL A 67 -20.05 -4.80 -4.93
N THR A 68 -19.06 -4.95 -5.81
CA THR A 68 -17.80 -5.66 -5.48
C THR A 68 -17.12 -5.06 -4.26
N TRP A 69 -17.11 -3.73 -4.10
CA TRP A 69 -16.56 -3.11 -2.90
C TRP A 69 -17.41 -3.42 -1.66
N SER A 70 -18.74 -3.40 -1.77
CA SER A 70 -19.65 -3.75 -0.67
C SER A 70 -19.54 -5.21 -0.22
N THR A 71 -19.01 -6.11 -1.06
CA THR A 71 -18.71 -7.51 -0.66
C THR A 71 -17.60 -7.59 0.39
N PHE A 72 -16.63 -6.67 0.37
CA PHE A 72 -15.45 -6.69 1.27
C PHE A 72 -15.48 -5.58 2.32
N ALA A 73 -15.88 -4.38 1.93
CA ALA A 73 -16.02 -3.22 2.80
C ALA A 73 -17.40 -3.22 3.46
N ASN A 74 -17.50 -2.89 4.75
CA ASN A 74 -18.76 -2.62 5.46
C ASN A 74 -19.43 -1.29 5.04
N VAL A 75 -19.66 -1.15 3.73
CA VAL A 75 -20.17 0.04 3.07
C VAL A 75 -21.28 -0.35 2.10
N ILE A 76 -22.41 0.36 2.19
CA ILE A 76 -23.55 0.25 1.28
C ILE A 76 -23.58 1.52 0.44
N PHE A 77 -23.50 1.36 -0.88
CA PHE A 77 -23.69 2.46 -1.83
C PHE A 77 -25.19 2.63 -2.10
N ASP A 78 -25.75 3.71 -1.57
CA ASP A 78 -27.18 4.01 -1.62
C ASP A 78 -27.47 5.03 -2.74
N GLN A 79 -28.23 4.63 -3.77
CA GLN A 79 -28.56 5.56 -4.84
C GLN A 79 -29.67 6.51 -4.38
N THR A 80 -29.39 7.81 -4.35
CA THR A 80 -30.40 8.84 -4.09
C THR A 80 -30.93 9.44 -5.40
N GLN A 81 -32.14 9.99 -5.36
CA GLN A 81 -32.69 10.84 -6.43
C GLN A 81 -32.44 12.34 -6.17
N ASP A 82 -31.96 12.68 -4.96
CA ASP A 82 -31.65 14.04 -4.56
C ASP A 82 -30.13 14.23 -4.49
N LYS A 83 -29.61 14.97 -5.48
CA LYS A 83 -28.20 15.33 -5.62
C LYS A 83 -27.64 16.03 -4.38
N ASP A 84 -28.45 16.81 -3.66
CA ASP A 84 -27.96 17.61 -2.54
C ASP A 84 -27.64 16.73 -1.33
N THR A 85 -28.29 15.57 -1.24
CA THR A 85 -28.04 14.55 -0.21
C THR A 85 -26.88 13.61 -0.53
N ALA A 86 -26.34 13.62 -1.75
CA ALA A 86 -25.29 12.70 -2.17
C ALA A 86 -23.91 13.15 -1.72
N GLU A 87 -23.16 12.24 -1.07
CA GLU A 87 -21.73 12.39 -0.88
C GLU A 87 -20.97 12.24 -2.20
N ILE A 88 -21.37 11.26 -3.02
CA ILE A 88 -20.70 10.93 -4.29
C ILE A 88 -21.58 11.40 -5.46
N ARG A 89 -21.12 12.36 -6.25
CA ARG A 89 -21.82 12.87 -7.43
C ARG A 89 -21.04 12.50 -8.68
N ILE A 90 -21.63 11.67 -9.54
CA ILE A 90 -20.97 11.00 -10.66
C ILE A 90 -21.37 11.67 -11.98
N SER A 91 -20.39 12.13 -12.76
CA SER A 91 -20.58 12.61 -14.13
C SER A 91 -19.81 11.76 -15.14
N PHE A 92 -20.31 11.70 -16.37
CA PHE A 92 -19.69 11.03 -17.52
C PHE A 92 -19.36 12.01 -18.66
N LYS A 93 -19.55 13.31 -18.44
CA LYS A 93 -19.28 14.38 -19.42
C LYS A 93 -17.92 15.03 -19.21
N GLY A 94 -17.34 14.86 -18.03
CA GLY A 94 -16.05 15.42 -17.67
C GLY A 94 -14.90 14.72 -18.39
N PRO A 95 -13.82 15.45 -18.69
CA PRO A 95 -12.62 14.85 -19.23
C PRO A 95 -11.91 14.02 -18.15
N GLY A 96 -11.45 12.84 -18.56
CA GLY A 96 -10.76 11.90 -17.70
C GLY A 96 -11.67 11.20 -16.67
N SER A 97 -11.12 10.18 -16.02
CA SER A 97 -11.76 9.53 -14.87
C SER A 97 -10.99 9.88 -13.61
N TRP A 98 -11.71 10.28 -12.57
CA TRP A 98 -11.12 10.71 -11.30
C TRP A 98 -12.19 10.68 -10.20
N SER A 99 -11.74 10.68 -8.95
CA SER A 99 -12.59 10.75 -7.77
C SER A 99 -11.96 11.58 -6.68
N ALA A 100 -12.78 12.29 -5.90
CA ALA A 100 -12.36 12.86 -4.63
C ALA A 100 -12.05 11.74 -3.63
N VAL A 101 -11.00 11.91 -2.84
CA VAL A 101 -10.53 10.86 -1.93
C VAL A 101 -11.35 10.86 -0.65
N GLY A 102 -12.20 9.86 -0.48
CA GLY A 102 -13.00 9.67 0.73
C GLY A 102 -13.81 10.91 1.09
N THR A 103 -13.68 11.37 2.34
CA THR A 103 -14.41 12.53 2.86
C THR A 103 -14.03 13.86 2.21
N ASP A 104 -12.98 13.94 1.39
CA ASP A 104 -12.70 15.13 0.57
C ASP A 104 -13.84 15.43 -0.39
N ALA A 105 -14.67 14.45 -0.74
CA ALA A 105 -15.90 14.67 -1.50
C ALA A 105 -16.82 15.72 -0.83
N ARG A 106 -16.76 15.87 0.51
CA ARG A 106 -17.52 16.89 1.25
C ARG A 106 -16.95 18.30 1.12
N LEU A 107 -15.70 18.44 0.67
CA LEU A 107 -15.06 19.74 0.42
C LEU A 107 -15.56 20.38 -0.89
N ILE A 108 -16.11 19.57 -1.80
CA ILE A 108 -16.78 20.05 -3.01
C ILE A 108 -18.22 20.43 -2.63
N THR A 109 -18.37 21.66 -2.10
CA THR A 109 -19.63 22.16 -1.54
C THR A 109 -20.65 22.54 -2.61
N ASN A 110 -20.20 22.87 -3.82
CA ASN A 110 -21.09 23.12 -4.96
C ASN A 110 -21.72 21.79 -5.40
N LYS A 111 -23.04 21.66 -5.23
CA LYS A 111 -23.75 20.42 -5.56
C LYS A 111 -23.90 20.20 -7.05
N ASP A 112 -23.75 21.24 -7.88
CA ASP A 112 -23.70 21.12 -9.34
C ASP A 112 -22.36 20.62 -9.88
N GLU A 113 -21.35 20.46 -9.02
CA GLU A 113 -20.06 19.89 -9.40
C GLU A 113 -19.99 18.41 -9.05
N PRO A 114 -19.44 17.56 -9.94
CA PRO A 114 -19.18 16.17 -9.64
C PRO A 114 -18.12 16.04 -8.53
N THR A 115 -18.21 14.97 -7.77
CA THR A 115 -17.11 14.52 -6.88
C THR A 115 -16.37 13.32 -7.48
N MET A 116 -16.88 12.79 -8.59
CA MET A 116 -16.31 11.70 -9.37
C MET A 116 -16.70 11.87 -10.84
N SER A 117 -15.76 11.59 -11.74
CA SER A 117 -15.95 11.63 -13.18
C SER A 117 -15.51 10.33 -13.82
N PHE A 118 -16.19 9.94 -14.90
CA PHE A 118 -15.83 8.82 -15.76
C PHE A 118 -15.80 9.28 -17.22
N GLY A 119 -14.64 9.70 -17.70
CA GLY A 119 -14.51 10.35 -19.01
C GLY A 119 -14.44 9.41 -20.22
N TRP A 120 -14.20 8.11 -20.01
CA TRP A 120 -13.93 7.16 -21.10
C TRP A 120 -14.62 5.79 -20.94
N LEU A 121 -15.63 5.68 -20.07
CA LEU A 121 -16.41 4.46 -20.00
C LEU A 121 -17.19 4.27 -21.30
N ALA A 122 -17.10 3.07 -21.87
CA ALA A 122 -17.85 2.70 -23.05
C ALA A 122 -19.36 2.77 -22.79
N ASP A 123 -20.13 3.14 -23.81
CA ASP A 123 -21.60 3.11 -23.77
C ASP A 123 -22.11 1.78 -24.32
N SER A 124 -21.69 0.67 -23.69
CA SER A 124 -22.04 -0.69 -24.09
C SER A 124 -22.93 -1.37 -23.06
N SER A 125 -23.82 -2.25 -23.53
CA SER A 125 -24.68 -3.05 -22.63
C SER A 125 -23.87 -3.92 -21.68
N GLU A 126 -22.71 -4.39 -22.13
CA GLU A 126 -21.73 -5.13 -21.34
C GLU A 126 -20.44 -4.31 -21.23
N PRO A 127 -20.06 -3.84 -20.03
CA PRO A 127 -18.81 -3.09 -19.85
C PRO A 127 -17.59 -4.02 -19.95
N SER A 128 -16.53 -3.52 -20.57
CA SER A 128 -15.26 -4.25 -20.69
C SER A 128 -14.60 -4.47 -19.31
N ALA A 129 -13.62 -5.37 -19.22
CA ALA A 129 -12.84 -5.54 -18.00
C ALA A 129 -12.13 -4.24 -17.58
N GLU A 130 -11.67 -3.44 -18.55
CA GLU A 130 -11.03 -2.15 -18.32
C GLU A 130 -12.02 -1.09 -17.79
N ASP A 131 -13.26 -1.10 -18.28
CA ASP A 131 -14.32 -0.23 -17.76
C ASP A 131 -14.64 -0.58 -16.30
N LYS A 132 -14.78 -1.89 -16.00
CA LYS A 132 -14.97 -2.37 -14.62
C LYS A 132 -13.79 -2.00 -13.73
N GLY A 133 -12.57 -2.20 -14.22
CA GLY A 133 -11.35 -1.82 -13.51
C GLY A 133 -11.30 -0.33 -13.19
N THR A 134 -11.63 0.53 -14.15
CA THR A 134 -11.74 1.98 -13.95
C THR A 134 -12.76 2.32 -12.87
N ILE A 135 -13.95 1.69 -12.91
CA ILE A 135 -14.98 1.92 -11.88
C ILE A 135 -14.50 1.50 -10.49
N LEU A 136 -13.89 0.31 -10.38
CA LEU A 136 -13.34 -0.17 -9.11
C LEU A 136 -12.28 0.77 -8.57
N HIS A 137 -11.37 1.25 -9.43
CA HIS A 137 -10.31 2.19 -9.06
C HIS A 137 -10.86 3.50 -8.48
N GLU A 138 -11.77 4.17 -9.20
CA GLU A 138 -12.33 5.45 -8.75
C GLU A 138 -13.18 5.31 -7.47
N PHE A 139 -13.85 4.18 -7.30
CA PHE A 139 -14.55 3.89 -6.05
C PHE A 139 -13.59 3.51 -4.92
N GLY A 140 -12.40 2.97 -5.21
CA GLY A 140 -11.31 2.83 -4.23
C GLY A 140 -10.91 4.19 -3.67
N HIS A 141 -10.72 5.19 -4.54
CA HIS A 141 -10.52 6.58 -4.11
C HIS A 141 -11.69 7.13 -3.30
N ALA A 142 -12.93 6.89 -3.74
CA ALA A 142 -14.10 7.31 -2.98
C ALA A 142 -14.18 6.65 -1.59
N LEU A 143 -13.54 5.50 -1.38
CA LEU A 143 -13.40 4.84 -0.07
C LEU A 143 -12.16 5.29 0.73
N GLY A 144 -11.38 6.23 0.18
CA GLY A 144 -10.21 6.83 0.82
C GLY A 144 -8.88 6.17 0.47
N MET A 145 -8.85 5.27 -0.51
CA MET A 145 -7.62 4.65 -1.02
C MET A 145 -6.90 5.61 -1.98
N MET A 146 -5.61 5.42 -2.17
CA MET A 146 -4.76 6.26 -3.02
C MET A 146 -4.00 5.38 -4.02
N HIS A 147 -3.22 5.94 -4.95
CA HIS A 147 -2.50 5.15 -5.97
C HIS A 147 -1.30 4.35 -5.43
N GLU A 148 -1.28 3.04 -5.68
CA GLU A 148 -0.23 2.12 -5.23
C GLU A 148 1.19 2.49 -5.76
N HIS A 149 1.31 2.97 -7.00
CA HIS A 149 2.63 3.20 -7.64
C HIS A 149 3.44 4.33 -7.01
N GLN A 150 2.80 5.36 -6.51
CA GLN A 150 3.51 6.49 -5.91
C GLN A 150 3.84 6.22 -4.42
N SER A 151 3.61 5.00 -3.95
CA SER A 151 3.98 4.61 -2.59
C SER A 151 5.43 4.91 -2.20
N PRO A 152 5.68 5.29 -0.92
CA PRO A 152 7.02 5.23 -0.35
C PRO A 152 7.65 3.81 -0.34
N ALA A 153 6.84 2.75 -0.28
CA ALA A 153 7.28 1.37 -0.38
C ALA A 153 7.66 0.98 -1.81
N ARG A 154 7.25 1.74 -2.85
CA ARG A 154 7.73 1.53 -4.22
C ARG A 154 9.27 1.63 -4.24
N GLY A 155 9.85 2.60 -3.55
CA GLY A 155 11.31 2.78 -3.48
C GLY A 155 12.06 1.66 -2.75
N GLU A 156 11.38 0.60 -2.31
CA GLU A 156 12.01 -0.61 -1.78
C GLU A 156 11.99 -1.77 -2.78
N SER A 157 11.29 -1.64 -3.91
CA SER A 157 11.03 -2.75 -4.84
C SER A 157 11.04 -2.38 -6.32
N ILE A 158 10.72 -1.13 -6.68
CA ILE A 158 10.68 -0.63 -8.07
C ILE A 158 11.33 0.76 -8.13
N HIS A 159 12.45 0.86 -8.82
CA HIS A 159 13.18 2.12 -9.04
C HIS A 159 12.93 2.62 -10.46
N LEU A 160 12.34 3.81 -10.60
CA LEU A 160 12.00 4.35 -11.91
C LEU A 160 13.21 4.98 -12.57
N LYS A 161 13.41 4.66 -13.85
CA LYS A 161 14.34 5.36 -14.75
C LYS A 161 13.68 6.65 -15.20
N GLU A 162 13.82 7.72 -14.42
CA GLU A 162 13.06 8.97 -14.61
C GLU A 162 13.07 9.49 -16.05
N LEU A 163 14.23 9.50 -16.72
CA LEU A 163 14.32 9.93 -18.12
C LEU A 163 13.42 9.10 -19.05
N ALA A 164 13.46 7.77 -18.91
CA ALA A 164 12.60 6.88 -19.69
C ALA A 164 11.11 7.10 -19.35
N VAL A 165 10.79 7.35 -18.08
CA VAL A 165 9.42 7.68 -17.64
C VAL A 165 8.93 9.00 -18.26
N TYR A 166 9.77 10.05 -18.30
CA TYR A 166 9.43 11.29 -18.99
C TYR A 166 9.22 11.06 -20.48
N GLU A 167 10.13 10.36 -21.15
CA GLU A 167 10.01 10.06 -22.58
C GLU A 167 8.71 9.32 -22.90
N TYR A 168 8.32 8.36 -22.05
CA TYR A 168 7.12 7.56 -22.24
C TYR A 168 5.82 8.31 -21.94
N TYR A 169 5.73 9.03 -20.81
CA TYR A 169 4.46 9.62 -20.35
C TYR A 169 4.24 11.08 -20.79
N ARG A 170 5.27 11.82 -21.20
CA ARG A 170 5.08 13.22 -21.66
C ARG A 170 4.06 13.33 -22.79
N PRO A 171 4.10 12.52 -23.86
CA PRO A 171 3.12 12.64 -24.94
C PRO A 171 1.69 12.38 -24.48
N LEU A 172 1.51 11.55 -23.44
CA LEU A 172 0.21 11.17 -22.88
C LEU A 172 -0.35 12.22 -21.92
N LEU A 173 0.52 13.05 -21.33
CA LEU A 173 0.18 14.08 -20.34
C LEU A 173 0.37 15.49 -20.90
N ASN A 174 0.07 15.69 -22.18
CA ASN A 174 0.16 16.98 -22.88
C ASN A 174 1.53 17.68 -22.72
N TYR A 175 2.60 16.89 -22.71
CA TYR A 175 3.99 17.33 -22.55
C TYR A 175 4.26 18.12 -21.26
N ASN A 176 3.42 17.93 -20.23
CA ASN A 176 3.58 18.60 -18.96
C ASN A 176 4.46 17.78 -18.01
N ASP A 177 5.74 18.16 -17.92
CA ASP A 177 6.72 17.50 -17.06
C ASP A 177 6.31 17.53 -15.58
N ARG A 178 5.66 18.60 -15.14
CA ARG A 178 5.15 18.67 -13.76
C ARG A 178 4.08 17.60 -13.51
N LEU A 179 3.22 17.31 -14.48
CA LEU A 179 2.24 16.23 -14.36
C LEU A 179 2.92 14.86 -14.35
N VAL A 180 3.86 14.59 -15.26
CA VAL A 180 4.61 13.33 -15.24
C VAL A 180 5.31 13.14 -13.89
N LYS A 181 5.98 14.19 -13.41
CA LYS A 181 6.67 14.16 -12.13
C LYS A 181 5.70 13.88 -10.98
N THR A 182 4.64 14.67 -10.85
CA THR A 182 3.76 14.62 -9.67
C THR A 182 2.74 13.48 -9.70
N GLN A 183 2.43 12.92 -10.88
CA GLN A 183 1.42 11.85 -11.04
C GLN A 183 2.06 10.47 -11.25
N ILE A 184 3.30 10.39 -11.76
CA ILE A 184 3.96 9.10 -12.07
C ILE A 184 5.19 8.87 -11.19
N ILE A 185 6.09 9.85 -11.14
CA ILE A 185 7.42 9.67 -10.54
C ILE A 185 7.37 9.84 -9.02
N ASP A 186 6.78 10.93 -8.56
CA ASP A 186 6.88 11.36 -7.17
C ASP A 186 6.20 10.38 -6.24
N GLN A 187 6.97 9.95 -5.23
CA GLN A 187 6.43 9.21 -4.12
C GLN A 187 5.83 10.15 -3.08
N TYR A 188 4.97 9.57 -2.26
CA TYR A 188 4.27 10.30 -1.23
C TYR A 188 5.14 10.59 -0.01
N ASN A 189 4.86 11.71 0.66
CA ASN A 189 5.52 12.01 1.91
C ASN A 189 5.05 11.03 2.98
N LYS A 190 6.01 10.37 3.64
CA LYS A 190 5.73 9.41 4.72
C LYS A 190 4.98 10.04 5.90
N SER A 191 5.07 11.36 6.09
CA SER A 191 4.35 12.14 7.11
C SER A 191 2.86 12.29 6.81
N ASP A 192 2.47 12.27 5.53
CA ASP A 192 1.12 12.62 5.08
C ASP A 192 0.23 11.36 4.99
N ILE A 193 0.82 10.18 5.18
CA ILE A 193 0.15 8.88 5.12
C ILE A 193 0.18 8.18 6.48
N SER A 194 -1.01 7.85 6.98
CA SER A 194 -1.22 7.19 8.27
C SER A 194 -1.27 5.67 8.23
N ASN A 195 -1.41 5.02 7.07
CA ASN A 195 -1.49 3.57 6.95
C ASN A 195 -1.20 3.14 5.50
N PHE A 196 -0.27 2.21 5.25
CA PHE A 196 -0.06 1.55 3.95
C PHE A 196 0.53 0.14 4.11
N SER A 197 0.24 -0.76 3.16
CA SER A 197 0.74 -2.15 3.12
C SER A 197 2.09 -2.28 2.40
N ARG A 198 2.58 -3.51 2.22
CA ARG A 198 3.66 -3.77 1.24
C ARG A 198 3.17 -3.43 -0.18
N LEU A 199 4.11 -3.18 -1.09
CA LEU A 199 3.81 -2.94 -2.50
C LEU A 199 3.06 -4.12 -3.10
N ASP A 200 1.90 -3.87 -3.69
CA ASP A 200 1.12 -4.84 -4.43
C ASP A 200 1.00 -4.47 -5.92
N LEU A 201 1.80 -5.12 -6.76
CA LEU A 201 1.81 -4.88 -8.20
C LEU A 201 0.48 -5.23 -8.90
N HIS A 202 -0.37 -6.04 -8.26
CA HIS A 202 -1.66 -6.45 -8.80
C HIS A 202 -2.83 -5.62 -8.23
N SER A 203 -2.56 -4.63 -7.38
CA SER A 203 -3.60 -3.79 -6.80
C SER A 203 -4.36 -3.04 -7.89
N ILE A 204 -5.68 -2.94 -7.74
CA ILE A 204 -6.51 -2.08 -8.58
C ILE A 204 -6.06 -0.62 -8.53
N MET A 205 -5.42 -0.20 -7.42
CA MET A 205 -4.90 1.14 -7.23
C MET A 205 -3.54 1.38 -7.88
N MET A 206 -2.95 0.38 -8.55
CA MET A 206 -1.68 0.51 -9.27
C MET A 206 -1.80 1.31 -10.58
N GLN A 207 -3.02 1.51 -11.08
CA GLN A 207 -3.25 2.27 -12.31
C GLN A 207 -2.67 3.69 -12.18
N MET A 208 -1.80 4.06 -13.11
CA MET A 208 -1.10 5.35 -13.06
C MET A 208 -1.86 6.42 -13.83
N VAL A 209 -2.00 6.24 -15.15
CA VAL A 209 -2.63 7.18 -16.08
C VAL A 209 -3.19 6.39 -17.27
N PHE A 210 -4.44 6.66 -17.69
CA PHE A 210 -5.05 6.19 -18.95
C PHE A 210 -4.94 4.68 -19.29
N ARG A 211 -5.42 3.76 -18.46
CA ARG A 211 -5.38 2.30 -18.78
C ARG A 211 -3.96 1.76 -19.03
N TYR A 212 -2.89 2.49 -18.68
CA TYR A 212 -1.54 2.11 -19.10
C TYR A 212 -0.78 1.29 -18.07
N PHE A 213 -0.40 0.11 -18.56
CA PHE A 213 0.77 -0.67 -18.24
C PHE A 213 2.03 0.19 -17.99
N MET A 214 2.84 -0.17 -17.01
CA MET A 214 4.23 0.32 -16.92
C MET A 214 5.17 -0.77 -17.44
N PRO A 215 5.76 -0.59 -18.63
CA PRO A 215 6.72 -1.55 -19.14
C PRO A 215 8.00 -1.58 -18.29
N GLY A 216 8.61 -2.76 -18.19
CA GLY A 216 9.80 -3.02 -17.38
C GLY A 216 11.01 -2.18 -17.76
N HIS A 217 11.10 -1.72 -19.01
CA HIS A 217 12.19 -0.82 -19.42
C HIS A 217 12.13 0.55 -18.73
N LEU A 218 11.01 0.93 -18.11
CA LEU A 218 10.86 2.18 -17.34
C LEU A 218 11.36 2.06 -15.89
N ASN A 219 11.69 0.85 -15.42
CA ASN A 219 12.28 0.65 -14.10
C ASN A 219 13.60 -0.12 -14.18
N GLU A 220 14.39 -0.04 -13.11
CA GLU A 220 15.71 -0.67 -13.00
C GLU A 220 15.61 -2.19 -12.95
N GLU A 221 14.53 -2.71 -12.36
CA GLU A 221 14.29 -4.14 -12.17
C GLU A 221 13.80 -4.87 -13.43
N GLY A 222 13.41 -4.15 -14.48
CA GLY A 222 12.86 -4.76 -15.69
C GLY A 222 11.47 -5.37 -15.49
N ILE A 223 10.73 -4.94 -14.46
CA ILE A 223 9.44 -5.51 -14.07
C ILE A 223 8.30 -4.84 -14.82
N ASP A 224 7.54 -5.64 -15.56
CA ASP A 224 6.30 -5.23 -16.21
C ASP A 224 5.15 -5.13 -15.18
N ILE A 225 4.48 -3.98 -15.12
CA ILE A 225 3.31 -3.76 -14.26
C ILE A 225 2.04 -3.76 -15.12
N PRO A 226 1.22 -4.82 -15.09
CA PRO A 226 0.05 -5.00 -15.94
C PRO A 226 -1.09 -4.01 -15.63
N VAL A 227 -2.05 -3.95 -16.56
CA VAL A 227 -3.33 -3.27 -16.32
C VAL A 227 -4.18 -4.15 -15.41
N ASN A 228 -4.33 -3.74 -14.15
CA ASN A 228 -5.17 -4.46 -13.18
C ASN A 228 -6.63 -4.06 -13.37
N THR A 229 -7.50 -5.07 -13.56
CA THR A 229 -8.94 -4.89 -13.84
C THR A 229 -9.86 -5.51 -12.78
N VAL A 230 -9.27 -6.14 -11.76
CA VAL A 230 -9.95 -6.80 -10.65
C VAL A 230 -9.27 -6.43 -9.33
N LEU A 231 -9.99 -6.59 -8.21
CA LEU A 231 -9.40 -6.41 -6.89
C LEU A 231 -8.40 -7.54 -6.60
N SER A 232 -7.19 -7.18 -6.18
CA SER A 232 -6.22 -8.13 -5.64
C SER A 232 -6.68 -8.68 -4.28
N ASP A 233 -6.04 -9.74 -3.79
CA ASP A 233 -6.33 -10.23 -2.44
C ASP A 233 -5.92 -9.23 -1.36
N MET A 234 -4.89 -8.43 -1.61
CA MET A 234 -4.50 -7.34 -0.72
C MET A 234 -5.53 -6.20 -0.73
N ASP A 235 -6.08 -5.82 -1.89
CA ASP A 235 -7.15 -4.81 -1.97
C ASP A 235 -8.37 -5.21 -1.11
N LYS A 236 -8.80 -6.47 -1.26
CA LYS A 236 -9.91 -7.07 -0.52
C LYS A 236 -9.63 -7.09 0.98
N ALA A 237 -8.44 -7.56 1.37
CA ALA A 237 -8.04 -7.60 2.78
C ALA A 237 -7.97 -6.20 3.38
N PHE A 238 -7.32 -5.27 2.69
CA PHE A 238 -7.12 -3.92 3.18
C PHE A 238 -8.44 -3.17 3.36
N ILE A 239 -9.37 -3.28 2.41
CA ILE A 239 -10.68 -2.63 2.56
C ILE A 239 -11.54 -3.30 3.63
N THR A 240 -11.43 -4.63 3.80
CA THR A 240 -12.09 -5.36 4.90
C THR A 240 -11.62 -4.87 6.26
N LEU A 241 -10.33 -4.57 6.43
CA LEU A 241 -9.77 -4.09 7.70
C LEU A 241 -10.06 -2.61 7.94
N ASN A 242 -10.14 -1.81 6.87
CA ASN A 242 -10.51 -0.41 6.98
C ASN A 242 -12.02 -0.25 7.18
N TYR A 243 -12.88 -1.07 6.61
CA TYR A 243 -14.33 -1.03 6.84
C TYR A 243 -14.80 -2.38 7.38
N PRO A 244 -14.48 -2.70 8.64
CA PRO A 244 -14.74 -4.04 9.18
C PRO A 244 -16.23 -4.25 9.41
N ARG A 245 -16.64 -5.50 9.19
CA ARG A 245 -17.92 -6.07 9.60
C ARG A 245 -17.62 -7.33 10.40
N LYS A 246 -18.52 -7.65 11.34
CA LYS A 246 -18.36 -8.86 12.16
C LYS A 246 -18.49 -10.12 11.31
N GLU A 247 -19.62 -10.24 10.62
CA GLU A 247 -19.88 -11.33 9.69
C GLU A 247 -19.57 -10.87 8.26
N PRO A 248 -18.83 -11.66 7.47
CA PRO A 248 -18.58 -11.33 6.08
C PRO A 248 -19.88 -11.35 5.26
N ALA A 249 -19.97 -10.48 4.25
CA ALA A 249 -21.05 -10.56 3.28
C ALA A 249 -20.93 -11.86 2.46
N PRO A 250 -22.00 -12.35 1.80
CA PRO A 250 -21.90 -13.48 0.88
C PRO A 250 -20.82 -13.25 -0.19
N GLY A 251 -19.88 -14.19 -0.34
CA GLY A 251 -18.73 -14.06 -1.23
C GLY A 251 -17.61 -13.14 -0.72
N GLY A 252 -17.76 -12.58 0.49
CA GLY A 252 -16.81 -11.70 1.14
C GLY A 252 -15.72 -12.41 1.94
N MET A 253 -14.82 -11.62 2.49
CA MET A 253 -13.68 -12.07 3.28
C MET A 253 -13.90 -11.79 4.77
N SER A 254 -13.58 -12.75 5.63
CA SER A 254 -13.60 -12.51 7.08
C SER A 254 -12.45 -11.59 7.51
N VAL A 255 -12.64 -10.82 8.58
CA VAL A 255 -11.56 -10.01 9.17
C VAL A 255 -10.35 -10.87 9.52
N LYS A 256 -10.55 -12.12 9.99
CA LYS A 256 -9.46 -13.05 10.28
C LYS A 256 -8.62 -13.37 9.04
N GLN A 257 -9.25 -13.68 7.91
CA GLN A 257 -8.54 -13.93 6.66
C GLN A 257 -7.81 -12.66 6.17
N ALA A 258 -8.46 -11.51 6.26
CA ALA A 258 -7.87 -10.23 5.88
C ALA A 258 -6.60 -9.90 6.70
N LEU A 259 -6.61 -10.17 8.01
CA LEU A 259 -5.45 -9.98 8.89
C LEU A 259 -4.27 -10.89 8.50
N ILE A 260 -4.54 -12.13 8.09
CA ILE A 260 -3.51 -13.07 7.62
C ILE A 260 -2.88 -12.56 6.32
N ILE A 261 -3.69 -12.18 5.34
CA ILE A 261 -3.23 -11.65 4.05
C ILE A 261 -2.41 -10.37 4.26
N ALA A 262 -2.87 -9.48 5.14
CA ALA A 262 -2.15 -8.26 5.49
C ALA A 262 -0.88 -8.50 6.34
N GLY A 263 -0.58 -9.74 6.74
CA GLY A 263 0.60 -10.08 7.52
C GLY A 263 0.59 -9.49 8.94
N VAL A 264 -0.60 -9.39 9.55
CA VAL A 264 -0.74 -8.87 10.91
C VAL A 264 -0.31 -9.92 11.93
N SER A 265 0.58 -9.56 12.85
CA SER A 265 1.05 -10.47 13.90
C SER A 265 -0.12 -11.02 14.73
N GLU A 266 -0.03 -12.26 15.21
CA GLU A 266 -1.11 -12.93 15.96
C GLU A 266 -1.63 -12.10 17.15
N GLN A 267 -0.72 -11.44 17.88
CA GLN A 267 -1.07 -10.59 19.02
C GLN A 267 -1.96 -9.40 18.60
N ALA A 268 -1.55 -8.68 17.56
CA ALA A 268 -2.32 -7.55 17.04
C ALA A 268 -3.63 -8.03 16.40
N ALA A 269 -3.58 -9.15 15.68
CA ALA A 269 -4.74 -9.77 15.06
C ALA A 269 -5.81 -10.14 16.11
N GLY A 270 -5.42 -10.74 17.24
CA GLY A 270 -6.33 -11.05 18.35
C GLY A 270 -6.98 -9.81 18.96
N THR A 271 -6.24 -8.70 19.04
CA THR A 271 -6.76 -7.42 19.55
C THR A 271 -7.79 -6.82 18.58
N ILE A 272 -7.46 -6.77 17.29
CA ILE A 272 -8.35 -6.25 16.24
C ILE A 272 -9.62 -7.10 16.15
N LEU A 273 -9.51 -8.43 16.13
CA LEU A 273 -10.66 -9.33 16.14
C LEU A 273 -11.53 -9.13 17.37
N GLY A 274 -10.92 -8.98 18.55
CA GLY A 274 -11.67 -8.70 19.79
C GLY A 274 -12.45 -7.39 19.76
N TYR A 275 -11.99 -6.36 19.03
CA TYR A 275 -12.77 -5.15 18.78
C TYR A 275 -13.90 -5.40 17.80
N VAL A 276 -13.65 -6.09 16.69
CA VAL A 276 -14.68 -6.43 15.69
C VAL A 276 -15.81 -7.28 16.28
N ASP A 277 -15.49 -8.27 17.11
CA ASP A 277 -16.48 -9.16 17.75
C ASP A 277 -17.44 -8.40 18.68
N LYS A 278 -16.95 -7.32 19.29
CA LYS A 278 -17.71 -6.38 20.13
C LYS A 278 -18.42 -5.29 19.34
N GLY A 279 -18.30 -5.29 18.01
CA GLY A 279 -18.82 -4.24 17.14
C GLY A 279 -18.03 -2.92 17.17
N GLN A 280 -16.87 -2.88 17.83
CA GLN A 280 -16.04 -1.67 17.98
C GLN A 280 -15.19 -1.41 16.72
N TYR A 281 -15.86 -1.17 15.61
CA TYR A 281 -15.26 -1.06 14.28
C TYR A 281 -14.28 0.11 14.16
N THR A 282 -14.56 1.22 14.85
CA THR A 282 -13.66 2.38 14.89
C THR A 282 -12.31 2.00 15.51
N LYS A 283 -12.35 1.34 16.68
CA LYS A 283 -11.15 0.86 17.38
C LYS A 283 -10.39 -0.20 16.61
N ALA A 284 -11.11 -1.12 15.95
CA ALA A 284 -10.49 -2.14 15.11
C ALA A 284 -9.67 -1.51 13.97
N ARG A 285 -10.25 -0.51 13.28
CA ARG A 285 -9.57 0.26 12.23
C ARG A 285 -8.36 1.03 12.78
N GLU A 286 -8.53 1.71 13.92
CA GLU A 286 -7.45 2.47 14.56
C GLU A 286 -6.28 1.56 14.95
N GLU A 287 -6.54 0.41 15.58
CA GLU A 287 -5.51 -0.56 15.97
C GLU A 287 -4.78 -1.13 14.75
N PHE A 288 -5.50 -1.41 13.65
CA PHE A 288 -4.87 -1.82 12.39
C PHE A 288 -3.95 -0.74 11.83
N ALA A 289 -4.38 0.53 11.82
CA ALA A 289 -3.54 1.64 11.40
C ALA A 289 -2.31 1.80 12.30
N HIS A 290 -2.47 1.68 13.63
CA HIS A 290 -1.37 1.70 14.59
C HIS A 290 -0.36 0.57 14.37
N TYR A 291 -0.84 -0.65 14.10
CA TYR A 291 0.01 -1.79 13.78
C TYR A 291 0.89 -1.50 12.56
N ASN A 292 0.31 -1.03 11.46
CA ASN A 292 1.07 -0.73 10.25
C ASN A 292 2.08 0.38 10.47
N ASN A 293 1.74 1.40 11.27
CA ASN A 293 2.69 2.45 11.67
C ASN A 293 3.87 1.91 12.46
N ARG A 294 3.62 1.00 13.41
CA ARG A 294 4.67 0.37 14.20
C ARG A 294 5.59 -0.49 13.34
N VAL A 295 5.04 -1.29 12.42
CA VAL A 295 5.83 -2.10 11.49
C VAL A 295 6.75 -1.20 10.63
N ARG A 296 6.25 -0.05 10.16
CA ARG A 296 7.07 0.93 9.42
C ARG A 296 8.23 1.46 10.24
N GLU A 297 7.99 1.89 11.48
CA GLU A 297 9.06 2.38 12.35
C GLU A 297 10.10 1.30 12.65
N LEU A 298 9.68 0.05 12.85
CA LEU A 298 10.61 -1.07 13.03
C LEU A 298 11.46 -1.33 11.79
N ILE A 299 10.90 -1.27 10.59
CA ILE A 299 11.66 -1.41 9.34
C ILE A 299 12.70 -0.29 9.21
N LYS A 300 12.32 0.96 9.51
CA LYS A 300 13.26 2.11 9.48
C LYS A 300 14.41 1.93 10.46
N VAL A 301 14.13 1.53 11.69
CA VAL A 301 15.15 1.28 12.71
C VAL A 301 16.06 0.14 12.27
N ASN A 302 15.51 -0.95 11.75
CA ASN A 302 16.31 -2.09 11.28
C ASN A 302 17.19 -1.73 10.08
N LYS A 303 16.68 -0.97 9.10
CA LYS A 303 17.49 -0.48 7.98
C LYS A 303 18.62 0.44 8.44
N SER A 304 18.32 1.36 9.35
CA SER A 304 19.34 2.25 9.93
C SER A 304 20.39 1.46 10.71
N PHE A 305 19.97 0.41 11.42
CA PHE A 305 20.86 -0.50 12.11
C PHE A 305 21.75 -1.28 11.13
N LEU A 306 21.18 -1.91 10.10
CA LEU A 306 21.91 -2.67 9.08
C LEU A 306 22.90 -1.80 8.31
N ALA A 307 22.49 -0.60 7.89
CA ALA A 307 23.37 0.36 7.22
C ALA A 307 24.55 0.74 8.13
N ASN A 308 24.31 0.98 9.42
CA ASN A 308 25.40 1.24 10.37
C ASN A 308 26.31 0.02 10.57
N VAL A 309 25.78 -1.20 10.56
CA VAL A 309 26.59 -2.43 10.65
C VAL A 309 27.47 -2.58 9.40
N GLU A 310 26.94 -2.30 8.21
CA GLU A 310 27.68 -2.34 6.94
C GLU A 310 28.78 -1.25 6.87
N THR A 311 28.51 -0.03 7.34
CA THR A 311 29.50 1.06 7.29
C THR A 311 30.57 0.99 8.38
N SER A 312 30.29 0.33 9.51
CA SER A 312 31.18 0.42 10.70
C SER A 312 32.23 -0.68 10.81
N HIS A 313 32.21 -1.75 10.01
CA HIS A 313 33.05 -2.91 10.31
C HIS A 313 33.50 -3.80 9.15
N ALA A 314 33.03 -3.60 7.92
CA ALA A 314 33.44 -4.43 6.79
C ALA A 314 34.92 -4.24 6.37
N VAL A 315 35.57 -3.14 6.78
CA VAL A 315 36.92 -2.79 6.27
C VAL A 315 38.05 -3.13 7.25
N GLN A 316 37.81 -3.36 8.55
CA GLN A 316 38.92 -3.49 9.51
C GLN A 316 39.00 -4.74 10.40
N HIS A 317 37.91 -5.38 10.85
CA HIS A 317 38.01 -6.41 11.92
C HIS A 317 37.30 -7.75 11.66
N GLY A 318 36.90 -8.04 10.41
CA GLY A 318 36.31 -9.33 10.07
C GLY A 318 34.89 -9.54 10.64
N ILE A 319 34.17 -10.48 10.02
CA ILE A 319 32.75 -10.76 10.29
C ILE A 319 32.52 -11.15 11.76
N THR A 320 33.49 -11.82 12.37
CA THR A 320 33.49 -12.30 13.76
C THR A 320 33.39 -11.20 14.80
N ASP A 321 34.23 -10.15 14.69
CA ASP A 321 34.26 -9.06 15.66
C ASP A 321 33.02 -8.16 15.52
N THR A 322 32.54 -8.03 14.29
CA THR A 322 31.29 -7.34 13.95
C THR A 322 30.08 -8.01 14.62
N ILE A 323 29.97 -9.34 14.51
CA ILE A 323 28.92 -10.12 15.16
C ILE A 323 29.07 -10.03 16.69
N SER A 324 30.30 -10.07 17.22
CA SER A 324 30.56 -9.92 18.66
C SER A 324 30.12 -8.55 19.19
N ALA A 325 30.34 -7.47 18.42
CA ALA A 325 29.89 -6.12 18.75
C ALA A 325 28.36 -5.97 18.68
N VAL A 326 27.72 -6.59 17.67
CA VAL A 326 26.26 -6.64 17.51
C VAL A 326 25.60 -7.38 18.69
N VAL A 327 26.13 -8.54 19.10
CA VAL A 327 25.63 -9.30 20.25
C VAL A 327 25.84 -8.55 21.57
N LYS A 328 26.88 -7.71 21.66
CA LYS A 328 27.14 -6.85 22.82
C LYS A 328 26.28 -5.57 22.85
N ASN A 329 25.65 -5.19 21.75
CA ASN A 329 24.84 -3.98 21.64
C ASN A 329 23.61 -4.01 22.58
N PRO A 330 23.41 -3.00 23.46
CA PRO A 330 22.31 -2.99 24.42
C PRO A 330 20.91 -3.07 23.80
N LEU A 331 20.73 -2.49 22.61
CA LEU A 331 19.45 -2.48 21.89
C LEU A 331 19.16 -3.85 21.27
N PHE A 332 20.16 -4.50 20.69
CA PHE A 332 20.06 -5.87 20.19
C PHE A 332 19.71 -6.84 21.33
N LYS A 333 20.41 -6.73 22.46
CA LYS A 333 20.10 -7.50 23.68
C LYS A 333 18.67 -7.27 24.15
N HIS A 334 18.17 -6.04 24.09
CA HIS A 334 16.80 -5.71 24.46
C HIS A 334 15.77 -6.36 23.52
N VAL A 335 16.00 -6.33 22.21
CA VAL A 335 15.13 -6.98 21.21
C VAL A 335 15.14 -8.50 21.37
N VAL A 336 16.31 -9.11 21.56
CA VAL A 336 16.43 -10.55 21.85
C VAL A 336 15.71 -10.91 23.15
N ARG A 337 15.85 -10.10 24.22
CA ARG A 337 15.09 -10.27 25.48
C ARG A 337 13.58 -10.26 25.27
N ILE A 338 13.07 -9.35 24.44
CA ILE A 338 11.63 -9.28 24.13
C ILE A 338 11.18 -10.55 23.40
N ILE A 339 11.97 -11.03 22.44
CA ILE A 339 11.65 -12.24 21.67
C ILE A 339 11.70 -13.49 22.56
N VAL A 340 12.74 -13.65 23.37
CA VAL A 340 12.88 -14.79 24.30
C VAL A 340 11.78 -14.78 25.36
N ASN A 341 11.45 -13.62 25.94
CA ASN A 341 10.37 -13.51 26.91
C ASN A 341 9.00 -13.84 26.28
N ARG A 342 8.78 -13.50 25.00
CA ARG A 342 7.57 -13.91 24.28
C ARG A 342 7.48 -15.43 24.11
N ILE A 343 8.60 -16.08 23.79
CA ILE A 343 8.66 -17.54 23.64
C ILE A 343 8.41 -18.25 24.99
N PHE A 344 8.98 -17.76 26.09
CA PHE A 344 8.70 -18.31 27.42
C PHE A 344 7.24 -18.16 27.85
N ILE A 345 6.61 -17.01 27.57
CA ILE A 345 5.18 -16.82 27.81
C ILE A 345 4.34 -17.79 26.96
N GLN A 346 4.71 -18.03 25.70
CA GLN A 346 4.03 -19.00 24.83
C GLN A 346 4.12 -20.43 25.35
N HIS A 347 5.19 -20.79 26.04
CA HIS A 347 5.36 -22.11 26.67
C HIS A 347 4.88 -22.16 28.13
N SER A 348 4.09 -21.19 28.58
CA SER A 348 3.54 -21.12 29.95
C SER A 348 4.60 -21.07 31.06
N ILE A 349 5.80 -20.59 30.75
CA ILE A 349 6.88 -20.35 31.72
C ILE A 349 6.73 -18.91 32.23
N PRO A 350 6.53 -18.68 33.55
CA PRO A 350 6.23 -17.34 34.08
C PRO A 350 7.38 -16.35 33.85
N ALA A 351 7.09 -15.22 33.19
CA ALA A 351 8.08 -14.20 32.79
C ALA A 351 8.58 -13.27 33.92
N VAL A 352 8.34 -13.61 35.19
CA VAL A 352 8.56 -12.67 36.33
C VAL A 352 9.78 -13.03 37.18
N THR A 353 10.41 -14.18 37.00
CA THR A 353 11.72 -14.43 37.61
C THR A 353 12.82 -13.87 36.71
N SER A 354 13.59 -12.93 37.24
CA SER A 354 14.80 -12.42 36.58
C SER A 354 15.65 -13.60 36.10
N VAL A 355 15.84 -13.71 34.77
CA VAL A 355 16.69 -14.73 34.17
C VAL A 355 18.10 -14.54 34.76
N PRO A 356 18.67 -15.54 35.46
CA PRO A 356 20.01 -15.43 36.02
C PRO A 356 21.02 -15.13 34.90
N GLU A 357 21.97 -14.21 35.12
CA GLU A 357 22.96 -13.80 34.10
C GLU A 357 23.68 -15.00 33.45
N SER A 358 23.82 -16.12 34.17
CA SER A 358 24.40 -17.36 33.66
C SER A 358 23.56 -18.04 32.57
N ALA A 359 22.23 -17.97 32.63
CA ALA A 359 21.33 -18.54 31.61
C ALA A 359 21.24 -17.64 30.36
N GLU A 360 21.27 -16.31 30.55
CA GLU A 360 21.37 -15.34 29.46
C GLU A 360 22.70 -15.49 28.70
N ARG A 361 23.80 -15.71 29.42
CA ARG A 361 25.10 -16.03 28.83
C ARG A 361 25.04 -17.31 28.01
N HIS A 362 24.40 -18.37 28.51
CA HIS A 362 24.30 -19.65 27.80
C HIS A 362 23.48 -19.57 26.51
N VAL A 363 22.37 -18.82 26.51
CA VAL A 363 21.56 -18.58 25.30
C VAL A 363 22.34 -17.74 24.29
N MET A 364 23.04 -16.71 24.73
CA MET A 364 23.86 -15.86 23.86
C MET A 364 25.10 -16.58 23.33
N ASP A 365 25.71 -17.46 24.14
CA ASP A 365 26.81 -18.33 23.73
C ASP A 365 26.32 -19.39 22.74
N THR A 366 25.09 -19.89 22.89
CA THR A 366 24.46 -20.85 21.95
C THR A 366 24.12 -20.19 20.62
N ILE A 367 23.55 -18.98 20.64
CA ILE A 367 23.30 -18.19 19.42
C ILE A 367 24.62 -17.81 18.77
N GLY A 368 25.61 -17.40 19.56
CA GLY A 368 26.97 -17.14 19.10
C GLY A 368 27.59 -18.38 18.45
N ALA A 369 27.48 -19.55 19.06
CA ALA A 369 27.99 -20.82 18.54
C ALA A 369 27.23 -21.30 17.28
N MET A 370 25.93 -21.02 17.17
CA MET A 370 25.13 -21.32 15.96
C MET A 370 25.53 -20.42 14.78
N ILE A 371 25.75 -19.13 15.03
CA ILE A 371 26.17 -18.17 13.99
C ILE A 371 27.62 -18.42 13.57
N MET A 372 28.48 -18.82 14.52
CA MET A 372 29.87 -19.20 14.28
C MET A 372 30.04 -20.63 13.74
N ASN A 373 28.93 -21.37 13.58
CA ASN A 373 28.98 -22.73 13.07
C ASN A 373 29.36 -22.70 11.58
N PRO A 374 30.45 -23.38 11.16
CA PRO A 374 30.92 -23.34 9.78
C PRO A 374 29.88 -23.83 8.76
N MET A 375 29.01 -24.77 9.15
CA MET A 375 27.93 -25.27 8.29
C MET A 375 26.82 -24.23 8.11
N PHE A 376 26.51 -23.45 9.15
CA PHE A 376 25.52 -22.38 9.06
C PHE A 376 26.06 -21.21 8.23
N ALA A 377 27.32 -20.84 8.42
CA ALA A 377 27.99 -19.84 7.59
C ALA A 377 28.09 -20.28 6.11
N GLN A 378 28.38 -21.56 5.86
CA GLN A 378 28.39 -22.13 4.50
C GLN A 378 26.99 -22.13 3.88
N ALA A 379 25.94 -22.54 4.62
CA ALA A 379 24.57 -22.52 4.12
C ALA A 379 24.10 -21.11 3.74
N ILE A 380 24.47 -20.09 4.53
CA ILE A 380 24.17 -18.68 4.19
C ILE A 380 24.99 -18.22 2.98
N SER A 381 26.24 -18.66 2.84
CA SER A 381 27.07 -18.40 1.66
C SER A 381 26.49 -19.04 0.39
N ASP A 382 26.00 -20.26 0.48
CA ASP A 382 25.41 -21.01 -0.64
C ASP A 382 24.10 -20.36 -1.09
N ILE A 383 23.23 -19.98 -0.14
CA ILE A 383 22.01 -19.21 -0.42
C ILE A 383 22.35 -17.88 -1.11
N ASN A 384 23.35 -17.15 -0.62
CA ASN A 384 23.77 -15.90 -1.24
C ASN A 384 24.38 -16.07 -2.64
N THR A 385 24.93 -17.25 -2.94
CA THR A 385 25.49 -17.59 -4.25
C THR A 385 24.38 -17.94 -5.25
N GLU A 386 23.34 -18.67 -4.79
CA GLU A 386 22.12 -18.92 -5.59
C GLU A 386 21.39 -17.62 -5.95
N PHE A 387 21.35 -16.64 -5.05
CA PHE A 387 20.70 -15.34 -5.31
C PHE A 387 21.46 -14.44 -6.30
N ARG A 388 22.74 -14.72 -6.61
CA ARG A 388 23.55 -13.86 -7.51
C ARG A 388 23.51 -14.25 -8.98
N GLY A 389 23.00 -15.44 -9.33
CA GLY A 389 22.91 -15.89 -10.72
C GLY A 389 24.28 -16.10 -11.41
N VAL A 390 24.35 -17.12 -12.26
CA VAL A 390 25.55 -17.49 -13.02
C VAL A 390 26.05 -16.30 -13.86
N ALA A 391 27.29 -15.85 -13.63
CA ALA A 391 27.95 -14.92 -14.52
C ALA A 391 28.17 -15.58 -15.90
N PRO A 392 27.95 -14.90 -17.04
CA PRO A 392 28.20 -15.48 -18.34
C PRO A 392 29.72 -15.67 -18.51
N GLU A 393 30.17 -16.89 -18.79
CA GLU A 393 31.56 -17.14 -19.16
C GLU A 393 31.91 -16.35 -20.42
N SER A 394 32.80 -15.37 -20.23
CA SER A 394 33.43 -14.61 -21.28
C SER A 394 34.24 -15.53 -22.19
N LYS A 395 33.97 -15.47 -23.50
CA LYS A 395 34.87 -15.99 -24.54
C LYS A 395 36.26 -15.40 -24.32
N SER A 396 37.24 -16.22 -23.97
CA SER A 396 38.65 -15.83 -24.04
C SER A 396 39.18 -16.12 -25.44
N SER A 397 39.47 -15.06 -26.19
CA SER A 397 40.45 -15.06 -27.27
C SER A 397 41.84 -14.96 -26.65
N ASP A 398 42.73 -15.93 -26.93
CA ASP A 398 44.07 -15.65 -27.46
C ASP A 398 44.86 -16.94 -27.74
N SER A 399 44.99 -17.23 -29.03
CA SER A 399 46.22 -17.37 -29.84
C SER A 399 47.39 -18.31 -29.42
N PRO A 400 48.25 -18.72 -30.39
CA PRO A 400 48.91 -20.02 -30.44
C PRO A 400 50.40 -20.00 -30.05
N THR A 401 50.95 -21.12 -29.55
CA THR A 401 52.35 -21.49 -29.78
C THR A 401 52.64 -22.98 -29.52
N LYS A 402 53.13 -23.65 -30.58
CA LYS A 402 54.23 -24.65 -30.66
C LYS A 402 54.46 -25.59 -29.47
N ASN A 403 54.26 -26.89 -29.70
CA ASN A 403 55.32 -27.82 -30.14
C ASN A 403 54.71 -29.06 -30.79
#